data_AF-A0A0A7M7A9-F1
#
_entry.id   AF-A0A0A7M7A9-F1
#
_cell.length_a   1.000
_cell.length_b   1.000
_cell.length_c   1.000
_cell.angle_alpha   90.00
_cell.angle_beta   90.00
_cell.angle_gamma   90.00
#
_symmetry.space_group_name_H-M   'P 1'
#
loop_
_entity.id
_entity.type
_entity.pdbx_description
1 polymer ?
#
loop_
_entity_poly.entity_id
_entity_poly.type
_entity_poly.pdbx_seq_one_letter_code
_entity_poly.pdbx_strand_id
1 'polypeptide(L)'
;ACAPFRRLHVCVRNLEKMDSTKIKDKNVLLAEVCYAAKYEGESILQNHGKHQGTNSYSQLCTELARSFADIGDIVRGKDLFYGNPQESTRRIILKFSRIYIKKKKDRNLKEGAQKRYEGDDNYYQLREDWWTANRATIWEAITCGHPGGKYFRATCGRGRDATLTQGDCRCISGDVPTYFDY
;
A
#
# COMPACT_ATOMS: atom_id res chain seq x y z
N ALA A 1 2.74 -1.41 -21.58
CA ALA A 1 2.99 -0.57 -20.39
C ALA A 1 4.49 -0.61 -20.09
N CYS A 2 5.09 0.50 -19.69
CA CYS A 2 6.49 0.56 -19.28
C CYS A 2 6.56 0.82 -17.77
N ALA A 3 7.23 -0.06 -17.03
CA ALA A 3 7.41 0.12 -15.59
C ALA A 3 8.43 1.24 -15.34
N PRO A 4 8.11 2.28 -14.55
CA PRO A 4 9.08 3.32 -14.21
C PRO A 4 10.21 2.72 -13.36
N PHE A 5 11.41 3.33 -13.40
CA PHE A 5 12.56 2.87 -12.60
C PHE A 5 12.24 2.74 -11.11
N ARG A 6 11.41 3.64 -10.57
CA ARG A 6 10.88 3.56 -9.20
C ARG A 6 10.18 2.22 -8.95
N ARG A 7 9.30 1.79 -9.87
CA ARG A 7 8.59 0.50 -9.78
C ARG A 7 9.55 -0.69 -9.79
N LEU A 8 10.62 -0.65 -10.61
CA LEU A 8 11.57 -1.76 -10.74
C LEU A 8 12.26 -2.13 -9.42
N HIS A 9 12.39 -1.16 -8.51
CA HIS A 9 13.17 -1.30 -7.27
C HIS A 9 12.34 -1.05 -6.01
N VAL A 10 11.01 -1.16 -6.08
CA VAL A 10 10.12 -1.00 -4.92
C VAL A 10 10.54 -1.95 -3.80
N CYS A 11 10.60 -1.43 -2.58
CA CYS A 11 11.11 -2.12 -1.39
C CYS A 11 10.15 -3.17 -0.80
N VAL A 12 9.62 -4.09 -1.62
CA VAL A 12 8.67 -5.15 -1.22
C VAL A 12 9.32 -6.54 -1.06
N ARG A 13 10.65 -6.62 -1.05
CA ARG A 13 11.38 -7.90 -0.93
C ARG A 13 11.00 -8.70 0.31
N ASN A 14 10.62 -8.07 1.41
CA ASN A 14 10.11 -8.75 2.59
C ASN A 14 8.79 -9.49 2.29
N LEU A 15 7.88 -8.85 1.54
CA LEU A 15 6.63 -9.47 1.11
C LEU A 15 6.87 -10.62 0.13
N GLU A 16 7.86 -10.49 -0.76
CA GLU A 16 8.23 -11.55 -1.69
C GLU A 16 8.85 -12.75 -0.96
N LYS A 17 9.84 -12.53 -0.09
CA LYS A 17 10.63 -13.61 0.54
C LYS A 17 9.98 -14.23 1.77
N MET A 18 9.03 -13.54 2.39
CA MET A 18 8.37 -14.07 3.58
C MET A 18 7.51 -15.28 3.23
N ASP A 19 7.83 -16.41 3.87
CA ASP A 19 7.00 -17.60 3.80
C ASP A 19 5.59 -17.29 4.32
N SER A 20 4.61 -17.60 3.47
CA SER A 20 3.19 -17.60 3.82
C SER A 20 2.84 -18.34 5.12
N THR A 21 3.71 -19.21 5.67
CA THR A 21 3.47 -19.93 6.95
C THR A 21 3.61 -19.02 8.15
N LYS A 22 4.40 -17.95 8.01
CA LYS A 22 4.64 -16.96 9.07
C LYS A 22 3.48 -15.99 9.22
N ILE A 23 2.59 -15.90 8.22
CA ILE A 23 1.40 -15.05 8.28
C ILE A 23 0.31 -15.75 9.08
N LYS A 24 0.33 -15.49 10.39
CA LYS A 24 -0.62 -16.08 11.34
C LYS A 24 -1.95 -15.33 11.38
N ASP A 25 -1.99 -14.06 11.00
CA ASP A 25 -3.19 -13.24 11.00
C ASP A 25 -3.05 -12.00 10.11
N LYS A 26 -4.14 -11.22 10.02
CA LYS A 26 -4.23 -9.99 9.24
C LYS A 26 -3.30 -8.87 9.72
N ASN A 27 -2.96 -8.84 11.02
CA ASN A 27 -2.13 -7.80 11.61
C ASN A 27 -0.66 -8.03 11.27
N VAL A 28 -0.22 -9.30 11.22
CA VAL A 28 1.12 -9.66 10.73
C VAL A 28 1.30 -9.21 9.28
N LEU A 29 0.31 -9.46 8.42
CA LEU A 29 0.36 -8.98 7.04
C LEU A 29 0.42 -7.44 6.97
N LEU A 30 -0.40 -6.75 7.78
CA LEU A 30 -0.39 -5.29 7.84
C LEU A 30 0.98 -4.74 8.25
N ALA A 31 1.58 -5.33 9.29
CA ALA A 31 2.89 -4.92 9.79
C ALA A 31 3.97 -5.05 8.71
N GLU A 32 3.98 -6.16 7.97
CA GLU A 32 4.94 -6.38 6.87
C GLU A 32 4.75 -5.40 5.71
N VAL A 33 3.50 -5.08 5.37
CA VAL A 33 3.20 -4.08 4.34
C VAL A 33 3.61 -2.68 4.81
N CYS A 34 3.34 -2.33 6.08
CA CYS A 34 3.78 -1.06 6.66
C CYS A 34 5.31 -0.97 6.72
N TYR A 35 5.99 -2.06 7.03
CA TYR A 35 7.45 -2.12 7.01
C TYR A 35 8.00 -1.85 5.61
N ALA A 36 7.45 -2.51 4.57
CA ALA A 36 7.82 -2.25 3.18
C ALA A 36 7.57 -0.79 2.79
N ALA A 37 6.39 -0.26 3.15
CA ALA A 37 5.98 1.11 2.88
C ALA A 37 6.92 2.14 3.54
N LYS A 38 7.29 1.94 4.81
CA LYS A 38 8.24 2.81 5.53
C LYS A 38 9.60 2.83 4.84
N TYR A 39 10.17 1.66 4.53
CA TYR A 39 11.47 1.57 3.86
C TYR A 39 11.46 2.21 2.46
N GLU A 40 10.36 2.04 1.72
CA GLU A 40 10.16 2.69 0.43
C GLU A 40 10.15 4.22 0.58
N GLY A 41 9.43 4.73 1.58
CA GLY A 41 9.39 6.16 1.91
C GLY A 41 10.76 6.74 2.27
N GLU A 42 11.52 6.04 3.12
CA GLU A 42 12.89 6.43 3.49
C GLU A 42 13.83 6.45 2.28
N SER A 43 13.75 5.44 1.40
CA SER A 43 14.55 5.36 0.16
C SER A 43 14.24 6.53 -0.77
N ILE A 44 12.95 6.85 -0.96
CA ILE A 44 12.50 7.98 -1.78
C ILE A 44 13.01 9.30 -1.20
N LEU A 45 12.91 9.49 0.12
CA LEU A 45 13.38 10.69 0.80
C LEU A 45 14.90 10.85 0.67
N GLN A 46 15.68 9.80 0.89
CA GLN A 46 17.14 9.84 0.77
C GLN A 46 17.59 10.15 -0.66
N ASN A 47 16.94 9.55 -1.67
CA ASN A 47 17.25 9.83 -3.07
C ASN A 47 16.82 11.24 -3.48
N HIS A 48 15.71 11.76 -2.95
CA HIS A 48 15.34 13.16 -3.13
C HIS A 48 16.36 14.12 -2.49
N GLY A 49 16.92 13.76 -1.32
CA GLY A 49 18.04 14.48 -0.68
C GLY A 49 19.19 14.79 -1.63
N LYS A 50 19.52 13.83 -2.51
CA LYS A 50 20.59 13.96 -3.53
C LYS A 50 20.23 14.93 -4.68
N HIS A 51 18.96 15.29 -4.81
CA HIS A 51 18.42 16.14 -5.89
C HIS A 51 17.66 17.37 -5.36
N GLN A 52 17.91 17.78 -4.12
CA GLN A 52 17.19 18.90 -3.45
C GLN A 52 17.24 20.24 -4.22
N GLY A 53 18.23 20.45 -5.10
CA GLY A 53 18.35 21.66 -5.91
C GLY A 53 17.34 21.79 -7.05
N THR A 54 16.65 20.70 -7.45
CA THR A 54 15.75 20.70 -8.62
C THR A 54 14.31 20.32 -8.32
N ASN A 55 14.03 19.66 -7.18
CA ASN A 55 12.69 19.17 -6.86
C ASN A 55 12.11 19.78 -5.58
N SER A 56 10.86 20.24 -5.69
CA SER A 56 10.09 20.75 -4.54
C SER A 56 9.53 19.61 -3.69
N TYR A 57 9.31 19.87 -2.40
CA TYR A 57 8.66 18.93 -1.49
C TYR A 57 7.26 18.44 -1.96
N SER A 58 6.60 19.19 -2.85
CA SER A 58 5.33 18.76 -3.45
C SER A 58 5.50 17.61 -4.46
N GLN A 59 6.60 17.60 -5.20
CA GLN A 59 6.96 16.49 -6.07
C GLN A 59 7.30 15.25 -5.24
N LEU A 60 7.93 15.41 -4.08
CA LEU A 60 8.23 14.29 -3.19
C LEU A 60 6.96 13.61 -2.65
N CYS A 61 5.96 14.38 -2.20
CA CYS A 61 4.64 13.82 -1.85
C CYS A 61 4.00 13.06 -3.02
N THR A 62 4.25 13.51 -4.25
CA THR A 62 3.74 12.87 -5.47
C THR A 62 4.45 11.55 -5.75
N GLU A 63 5.77 11.46 -5.54
CA GLU A 63 6.51 10.20 -5.65
C GLU A 63 6.08 9.19 -4.59
N LEU A 64 5.87 9.63 -3.35
CA LEU A 64 5.30 8.78 -2.29
C LEU A 64 3.91 8.26 -2.66
N ALA A 65 3.05 9.12 -3.22
CA ALA A 65 1.73 8.74 -3.73
C ALA A 65 1.80 7.67 -4.85
N ARG A 66 2.79 7.77 -5.74
CA ARG A 66 3.03 6.78 -6.80
C ARG A 66 3.53 5.44 -6.22
N SER A 67 4.48 5.46 -5.30
CA SER A 67 4.93 4.22 -4.64
C SER A 67 3.86 3.57 -3.78
N PHE A 68 3.02 4.37 -3.13
CA PHE A 68 1.85 3.86 -2.41
C PHE A 68 0.88 3.12 -3.33
N ALA A 69 0.59 3.67 -4.51
CA ALA A 69 -0.25 3.01 -5.51
C ALA A 69 0.36 1.68 -5.99
N ASP A 70 1.67 1.65 -6.28
CA ASP A 70 2.36 0.42 -6.67
C ASP A 70 2.29 -0.66 -5.57
N ILE A 71 2.51 -0.30 -4.31
CA ILE A 71 2.37 -1.22 -3.17
C ILE A 71 0.94 -1.75 -3.10
N GLY A 72 -0.05 -0.89 -3.32
CA GLY A 72 -1.46 -1.27 -3.41
C GLY A 72 -1.75 -2.26 -4.53
N ASP A 73 -1.21 -2.03 -5.72
CA ASP A 73 -1.36 -2.92 -6.87
C ASP A 73 -0.69 -4.28 -6.64
N ILE A 74 0.47 -4.30 -5.97
CA ILE A 74 1.15 -5.53 -5.58
C ILE A 74 0.28 -6.32 -4.60
N VAL A 75 -0.21 -5.68 -3.52
CA VAL A 75 -1.07 -6.33 -2.51
C VAL A 75 -2.36 -6.86 -3.14
N ARG A 76 -2.98 -6.10 -4.04
CA ARG A 76 -4.23 -6.46 -4.71
C ARG A 76 -4.03 -7.42 -5.89
N GLY A 77 -2.79 -7.64 -6.31
CA GLY A 77 -2.42 -8.46 -7.47
C GLY A 77 -2.89 -7.86 -8.80
N LYS A 78 -2.99 -6.54 -8.87
CA LYS A 78 -3.21 -5.76 -10.10
C LYS A 78 -1.91 -5.35 -10.78
N ASP A 79 -0.79 -5.53 -10.07
CA ASP A 79 0.51 -5.13 -10.56
C ASP A 79 0.91 -5.86 -11.86
N LEU A 80 1.30 -5.07 -12.86
CA LEU A 80 1.64 -5.53 -14.20
C LEU A 80 3.15 -5.76 -14.39
N PHE A 81 3.96 -5.74 -13.33
CA PHE A 81 5.42 -5.82 -13.48
C PHE A 81 5.90 -7.26 -13.76
N TYR A 82 6.36 -7.51 -14.98
CA TYR A 82 6.68 -8.84 -15.52
C TYR A 82 8.06 -9.43 -15.14
N GLY A 83 8.79 -8.84 -14.19
CA GLY A 83 10.11 -9.36 -13.80
C GLY A 83 10.10 -10.76 -13.17
N ASN A 84 9.06 -11.07 -12.36
CA ASN A 84 8.72 -12.42 -11.88
C ASN A 84 7.26 -12.46 -11.32
N PRO A 85 6.24 -12.16 -12.14
CA PRO A 85 4.89 -11.79 -11.69
C PRO A 85 4.09 -12.97 -11.13
N GLN A 86 4.30 -14.15 -11.70
CA GLN A 86 3.55 -15.35 -11.33
C GLN A 86 3.92 -15.81 -9.92
N GLU A 87 5.19 -15.67 -9.52
CA GLU A 87 5.65 -16.14 -8.21
C GLU A 87 5.28 -15.16 -7.08
N SER A 88 5.47 -13.86 -7.29
CA SER A 88 5.15 -12.83 -6.30
C SER A 88 3.63 -12.72 -6.07
N THR A 89 2.84 -12.65 -7.14
CA THR A 89 1.37 -12.60 -7.06
C THR A 89 0.82 -13.85 -6.41
N ARG A 90 1.32 -15.03 -6.78
CA ARG A 90 0.90 -16.31 -6.18
C ARG A 90 1.24 -16.37 -4.69
N ARG A 91 2.40 -15.87 -4.26
CA ARG A 91 2.76 -15.78 -2.83
C ARG A 91 1.79 -14.89 -2.06
N ILE A 92 1.37 -13.75 -2.63
CA ILE A 92 0.37 -12.87 -2.02
C ILE A 92 -1.00 -13.56 -1.93
N ILE A 93 -1.46 -14.19 -3.01
CA ILE A 93 -2.72 -14.96 -3.00
C ILE A 93 -2.68 -16.06 -1.92
N LEU A 94 -1.58 -16.79 -1.80
CA LEU A 94 -1.40 -17.83 -0.77
C LEU A 94 -1.48 -17.26 0.66
N LYS A 95 -0.92 -16.06 0.88
CA LYS A 95 -0.99 -15.36 2.17
C LYS A 95 -2.44 -15.01 2.54
N PHE A 96 -3.20 -14.45 1.61
CA PHE A 96 -4.62 -14.12 1.83
C PHE A 96 -5.49 -15.36 2.02
N SER A 97 -5.25 -16.41 1.22
CA SER A 97 -5.93 -17.70 1.37
C SER A 97 -5.77 -18.27 2.78
N ARG A 98 -4.55 -18.25 3.33
CA ARG A 98 -4.28 -18.73 4.70
C ARG A 98 -4.98 -17.91 5.76
N ILE A 99 -4.98 -16.59 5.63
CA ILE A 99 -5.72 -15.70 6.55
C ILE A 99 -7.21 -16.05 6.53
N TYR A 100 -7.79 -16.20 5.34
CA TYR A 100 -9.21 -16.51 5.16
C TYR A 100 -9.57 -17.88 5.77
N ILE A 101 -8.84 -18.93 5.39
CA ILE A 101 -9.07 -20.30 5.89
C ILE A 101 -8.97 -20.34 7.41
N LYS A 102 -7.96 -19.69 8.00
CA LYS A 102 -7.78 -19.64 9.44
C LYS A 102 -8.96 -18.95 10.13
N LYS A 103 -9.38 -17.78 9.64
CA LYS A 103 -10.52 -17.06 10.21
C LYS A 103 -11.83 -17.83 10.10
N LYS A 104 -12.02 -18.59 9.01
CA LYS A 104 -13.16 -19.51 8.83
C LYS A 104 -13.12 -20.63 9.87
N LYS A 105 -11.96 -21.25 10.10
CA LYS A 105 -11.77 -22.31 11.13
C LYS A 105 -12.02 -21.80 12.55
N ASP A 106 -11.54 -20.60 12.87
CA ASP A 106 -11.67 -20.01 14.20
C ASP A 106 -13.09 -19.49 14.51
N ARG A 107 -14.08 -19.70 13.62
CA ARG A 107 -15.46 -19.16 13.70
C ARG A 107 -15.52 -17.64 13.93
N ASN A 108 -14.44 -16.94 13.64
CA ASN A 108 -14.28 -15.50 13.83
C ASN A 108 -14.71 -14.70 12.59
N LEU A 109 -15.22 -15.38 11.57
CA LEU A 109 -15.78 -14.77 10.38
C LEU A 109 -17.30 -14.70 10.53
N LYS A 110 -17.86 -13.49 10.54
CA LYS A 110 -19.32 -13.31 10.54
C LYS A 110 -19.91 -13.97 9.29
N GLU A 111 -21.10 -14.55 9.39
CA GLU A 111 -21.76 -15.28 8.30
C GLU A 111 -21.83 -14.46 7.00
N GLY A 112 -22.14 -13.16 7.09
CA GLY A 112 -22.16 -12.26 5.95
C GLY A 112 -20.80 -12.05 5.28
N ALA A 113 -19.70 -12.08 6.03
CA ALA A 113 -18.35 -11.98 5.48
C ALA A 113 -17.94 -13.27 4.76
N GLN A 114 -18.41 -14.44 5.22
CA GLN A 114 -18.12 -15.71 4.56
C GLN A 114 -18.84 -15.75 3.21
N LYS A 115 -20.13 -15.42 3.19
CA LYS A 115 -20.94 -15.34 1.96
C LYS A 115 -20.36 -14.39 0.93
N ARG A 116 -19.80 -13.25 1.36
CA ARG A 116 -19.20 -12.24 0.46
C ARG A 116 -17.99 -12.76 -0.30
N TYR A 117 -17.14 -13.57 0.33
CA TYR A 117 -15.89 -14.07 -0.26
C TYR A 117 -15.96 -15.53 -0.70
N GLU A 118 -17.14 -16.14 -0.65
CA GLU A 118 -17.36 -17.51 -1.11
C GLU A 118 -17.35 -17.56 -2.64
N GLY A 119 -16.57 -18.49 -3.22
CA GLY A 119 -16.39 -18.59 -4.68
C GLY A 119 -15.40 -17.60 -5.29
N ASP A 120 -14.67 -16.81 -4.49
CA ASP A 120 -13.58 -15.94 -4.96
C ASP A 120 -12.25 -16.71 -4.95
N ASP A 121 -11.97 -17.43 -6.04
CA ASP A 121 -10.83 -18.36 -6.15
C ASP A 121 -9.45 -17.73 -5.88
N ASN A 122 -9.31 -16.42 -6.15
CA ASN A 122 -8.07 -15.67 -5.94
C ASN A 122 -8.15 -14.63 -4.81
N TYR A 123 -9.23 -14.67 -4.02
CA TYR A 123 -9.48 -13.75 -2.92
C TYR A 123 -9.38 -12.27 -3.35
N TYR A 124 -9.73 -11.95 -4.61
CA TYR A 124 -9.60 -10.61 -5.15
C TYR A 124 -10.43 -9.59 -4.36
N GLN A 125 -11.68 -9.91 -4.06
CA GLN A 125 -12.55 -9.03 -3.26
C GLN A 125 -11.97 -8.82 -1.87
N LEU A 126 -11.52 -9.90 -1.22
CA LEU A 126 -10.90 -9.82 0.10
C LEU A 126 -9.64 -8.94 0.10
N ARG A 127 -8.84 -8.97 -0.98
CA ARG A 127 -7.64 -8.14 -1.11
C ARG A 127 -7.96 -6.67 -1.33
N GLU A 128 -8.97 -6.36 -2.16
CA GLU A 128 -9.47 -4.99 -2.36
C GLU A 128 -10.03 -4.40 -1.06
N ASP A 129 -10.85 -5.16 -0.34
CA ASP A 129 -11.42 -4.74 0.95
C ASP A 129 -10.34 -4.57 2.01
N TRP A 130 -9.37 -5.48 2.05
CA TRP A 130 -8.25 -5.38 2.97
C TRP A 130 -7.39 -4.15 2.69
N TRP A 131 -7.09 -3.86 1.41
CA TRP A 131 -6.37 -2.65 1.06
C TRP A 131 -7.16 -1.42 1.51
N THR A 132 -8.43 -1.31 1.12
CA THR A 132 -9.31 -0.19 1.47
C THR A 132 -9.39 0.05 2.97
N ALA A 133 -9.46 -1.02 3.77
CA ALA A 133 -9.52 -0.93 5.23
C ALA A 133 -8.20 -0.50 5.90
N ASN A 134 -7.05 -0.70 5.26
CA ASN A 134 -5.74 -0.47 5.87
C ASN A 134 -4.91 0.63 5.17
N ARG A 135 -5.37 1.15 4.03
CA ARG A 135 -4.64 2.10 3.20
C ARG A 135 -4.21 3.36 3.96
N ALA A 136 -5.01 3.82 4.93
CA ALA A 136 -4.67 4.96 5.79
C ALA A 136 -3.43 4.69 6.67
N THR A 137 -3.39 3.54 7.34
CA THR A 137 -2.23 3.11 8.15
C THR A 137 -0.98 2.89 7.28
N ILE A 138 -1.16 2.37 6.07
CA ILE A 138 -0.04 2.16 5.14
C ILE A 138 0.49 3.52 4.62
N TRP A 139 -0.40 4.49 4.37
CA TRP A 139 -0.01 5.86 4.03
C TRP A 139 0.77 6.52 5.17
N GLU A 140 0.35 6.26 6.40
CA GLU A 140 1.08 6.67 7.60
C GLU A 140 2.50 6.08 7.62
N ALA A 141 2.65 4.81 7.29
CA ALA A 141 3.96 4.18 7.28
C ALA A 141 4.89 4.77 6.20
N ILE A 142 4.43 4.96 4.97
CA ILE A 142 5.27 5.47 3.86
C ILE A 142 5.68 6.93 4.01
N THR A 143 4.89 7.73 4.72
CA THR A 143 5.20 9.14 4.99
C THR A 143 5.91 9.34 6.35
N CYS A 144 6.22 8.26 7.07
CA CYS A 144 6.88 8.33 8.36
C CYS A 144 8.26 9.00 8.26
N GLY A 145 8.51 10.03 9.09
CA GLY A 145 9.79 10.74 9.11
C GLY A 145 10.02 11.69 7.91
N HIS A 146 8.99 11.94 7.10
CA HIS A 146 9.06 12.91 6.01
C HIS A 146 9.19 14.34 6.57
N PRO A 147 10.02 15.22 6.00
CA PRO A 147 10.25 16.58 6.52
C PRO A 147 9.13 17.60 6.21
N GLY A 148 7.93 17.12 5.87
CA GLY A 148 6.86 18.00 5.40
C GLY A 148 6.78 18.24 3.89
N GLY A 149 5.57 18.55 3.41
CA GLY A 149 5.31 18.83 1.99
C GLY A 149 3.82 18.92 1.67
N LYS A 150 3.50 19.67 0.61
CA LYS A 150 2.12 19.80 0.10
C LYS A 150 1.93 18.88 -1.08
N TYR A 151 1.05 17.88 -0.98
CA TYR A 151 0.61 17.12 -2.14
C TYR A 151 0.03 18.07 -3.19
N PHE A 152 0.31 17.83 -4.47
CA PHE A 152 0.03 18.81 -5.53
C PHE A 152 -1.47 19.06 -5.76
N ARG A 153 -2.36 18.20 -5.25
CA ARG A 153 -3.81 18.37 -5.30
C ARG A 153 -4.37 18.68 -3.92
N ALA A 154 -5.35 19.58 -3.89
CA ALA A 154 -6.15 19.85 -2.70
C ALA A 154 -7.22 18.75 -2.56
N THR A 155 -6.90 17.72 -1.78
CA THR A 155 -7.71 16.50 -1.62
C THR A 155 -8.09 16.24 -0.17
N CYS A 156 -7.58 17.04 0.76
CA CYS A 156 -7.92 16.94 2.17
C CYS A 156 -9.26 17.64 2.44
N GLY A 157 -10.34 16.87 2.62
CA GLY A 157 -11.70 17.39 2.76
C GLY A 157 -12.57 17.08 1.55
N ARG A 158 -13.66 17.81 1.35
CA ARG A 158 -14.63 17.58 0.27
C ARG A 158 -15.03 18.88 -0.42
N GLY A 159 -15.27 18.80 -1.73
CA GLY A 159 -15.82 19.91 -2.50
C GLY A 159 -14.90 21.14 -2.50
N ARG A 160 -15.50 22.33 -2.32
CA ARG A 160 -14.78 23.61 -2.35
C ARG A 160 -13.89 23.85 -1.13
N ASP A 161 -14.09 23.09 -0.06
CA ASP A 161 -13.33 23.18 1.19
C ASP A 161 -12.11 22.24 1.21
N ALA A 162 -11.82 21.57 0.09
CA ALA A 162 -10.66 20.72 -0.02
C ALA A 162 -9.37 21.54 0.11
N THR A 163 -8.48 21.10 1.00
CA THR A 163 -7.21 21.74 1.30
C THR A 163 -6.04 20.89 0.80
N LEU A 164 -4.88 21.53 0.64
CA LEU A 164 -3.63 20.80 0.44
C LEU A 164 -3.25 20.08 1.73
N THR A 165 -2.43 19.03 1.61
CA THR A 165 -1.85 18.39 2.80
C THR A 165 -1.11 19.41 3.64
N GLN A 166 -1.14 19.20 4.94
CA GLN A 166 -0.28 19.93 5.85
C GLN A 166 1.06 19.19 5.95
N GLY A 167 1.85 19.42 7.01
CA GLY A 167 3.09 18.68 7.24
C GLY A 167 2.95 17.17 6.96
N ASP A 168 4.06 16.58 6.52
CA ASP A 168 4.27 15.16 6.24
C ASP A 168 3.43 14.55 5.10
N CYS A 169 3.00 15.35 4.13
CA CYS A 169 2.20 14.87 2.99
C CYS A 169 0.89 14.19 3.44
N ARG A 170 0.29 14.64 4.56
CA ARG A 170 -0.95 14.08 5.12
C ARG A 170 -2.03 15.12 5.30
N CYS A 171 -3.28 14.65 5.29
CA CYS A 171 -4.40 15.43 5.78
C CYS A 171 -4.43 15.40 7.30
N ILE A 172 -4.85 16.50 7.95
CA ILE A 172 -5.00 16.56 9.41
C ILE A 172 -5.96 15.48 9.93
N SER A 173 -6.99 15.16 9.14
CA SER A 173 -7.98 14.12 9.43
C SER A 173 -7.40 12.70 9.43
N GLY A 174 -6.15 12.50 8.98
CA GLY A 174 -5.56 11.19 8.73
C GLY A 174 -5.97 10.58 7.38
N ASP A 175 -6.74 11.31 6.57
CA ASP A 175 -7.10 10.87 5.23
C ASP A 175 -5.88 10.79 4.30
N VAL A 176 -5.88 9.77 3.44
CA VAL A 176 -4.89 9.64 2.37
C VAL A 176 -5.20 10.68 1.30
N PRO A 177 -4.28 11.61 0.98
CA PRO A 177 -4.53 12.71 0.04
C PRO A 177 -4.48 12.27 -1.43
N THR A 178 -4.17 11.01 -1.71
CA THR A 178 -4.12 10.48 -3.08
C THR A 178 -5.19 9.43 -3.30
N TYR A 179 -5.58 9.30 -4.56
CA TYR A 179 -6.45 8.26 -5.09
C TYR A 179 -5.75 7.48 -6.20
N PHE A 180 -4.42 7.58 -6.35
CA PHE A 180 -3.68 6.85 -7.38
C PHE A 180 -3.76 5.32 -7.23
N ASP A 181 -4.10 4.86 -6.03
CA ASP A 181 -4.40 3.46 -5.76
C ASP A 181 -5.81 3.05 -6.24
N TYR A 182 -6.59 3.91 -6.89
CA TYR A 182 -7.89 3.58 -7.48
C TYR A 182 -7.99 4.09 -8.92
#